data_AF-A0A0C2N6J3-F1
#
_entry.id   AF-A0A0C2N6J3-F1
#
_cell.length_a   1.000
_cell.length_b   1.000
_cell.length_c   1.000
_cell.angle_alpha   90.00
_cell.angle_beta   90.00
_cell.angle_gamma   90.00
#
_symmetry.space_group_name_H-M   'P 1'
#
loop_
_entity.id
_entity.type
_entity.pdbx_description
1 polymer ?
#
loop_
_entity_poly.entity_id
_entity_poly.type
_entity_poly.pdbx_seq_one_letter_code
_entity_poly.pdbx_strand_id
1 'polypeptide(L)'
;MRVMNQAKSAFDSITSHVAIDIDTRKGSSAGRSAGLGLVLTAETTNGILVSGESCMIPGEKNPNLAGEIAQKATDKLFQEIFRGCSVDESTQSMLLIHMALSTRSVSKVLLPYPSDYM
;
A
#
# COMPACT_ATOMS: atom_id res chain seq x y z
N MET A 1 -4.73 -16.93 -3.14
CA MET A 1 -3.71 -17.67 -2.38
C MET A 1 -2.28 -17.46 -2.91
N ARG A 2 -2.02 -17.55 -4.22
CA ARG A 2 -0.66 -17.29 -4.77
C ARG A 2 -0.07 -15.93 -4.39
N VAL A 3 -0.86 -14.85 -4.52
CA VAL A 3 -0.47 -13.48 -4.13
C VAL A 3 0.00 -13.42 -2.68
N MET A 4 -0.75 -14.03 -1.76
CA MET A 4 -0.41 -14.04 -0.33
C MET A 4 0.93 -14.73 -0.09
N ASN A 5 1.12 -15.94 -0.64
CA ASN A 5 2.36 -16.68 -0.41
C ASN A 5 3.58 -15.92 -0.93
N GLN A 6 3.43 -15.26 -2.08
CA GLN A 6 4.50 -14.48 -2.68
C GLN A 6 4.79 -13.21 -1.90
N ALA A 7 3.75 -12.50 -1.44
CA ALA A 7 3.92 -11.35 -0.54
C ALA A 7 4.64 -11.75 0.75
N LYS A 8 4.18 -12.82 1.43
CA LYS A 8 4.83 -13.31 2.68
C LYS A 8 6.31 -13.62 2.48
N SER A 9 6.64 -14.31 1.38
CA SER A 9 8.03 -14.68 1.10
C SER A 9 8.98 -13.48 0.97
N ALA A 10 8.48 -12.31 0.61
CA ALA A 10 9.29 -11.09 0.54
C ALA A 10 9.60 -10.48 1.92
N PHE A 11 8.84 -10.83 2.96
CA PHE A 11 9.04 -10.35 4.33
C PHE A 11 9.73 -11.36 5.26
N ASP A 12 9.85 -12.63 4.85
CA ASP A 12 10.43 -13.71 5.68
C ASP A 12 11.83 -13.37 6.22
N SER A 13 12.62 -12.58 5.49
CA SER A 13 13.96 -12.13 5.90
C SER A 13 13.97 -10.90 6.81
N ILE A 14 12.85 -10.20 6.95
CA ILE A 14 12.72 -8.90 7.64
C ILE A 14 11.97 -9.06 8.96
N THR A 15 10.79 -9.70 8.93
CA THR A 15 9.93 -9.83 10.11
C THR A 15 9.02 -11.04 10.00
N SER A 16 8.80 -11.70 11.14
CA SER A 16 7.83 -12.78 11.28
C SER A 16 6.41 -12.27 11.59
N HIS A 17 6.25 -10.98 11.88
CA HIS A 17 4.97 -10.36 12.23
C HIS A 17 4.20 -9.89 11.00
N VAL A 18 3.82 -10.84 10.12
CA VAL A 18 3.05 -10.54 8.90
C VAL A 18 1.71 -11.26 8.91
N ALA A 19 0.63 -10.49 9.06
CA ALA A 19 -0.73 -10.96 8.89
C ALA A 19 -1.24 -10.54 7.50
N ILE A 20 -1.89 -11.47 6.78
CA ILE A 20 -2.53 -11.17 5.49
C ILE A 20 -3.93 -11.76 5.52
N ASP A 21 -4.92 -10.90 5.41
CA ASP A 21 -6.31 -11.28 5.26
C ASP A 21 -6.67 -11.45 3.78
N ILE A 22 -7.53 -12.43 3.50
CA ILE A 22 -7.98 -12.73 2.14
C ILE A 22 -9.49 -12.50 2.06
N ASP A 23 -9.89 -11.50 1.29
CA ASP A 23 -11.28 -11.33 0.84
C ASP A 23 -11.41 -11.89 -0.59
N THR A 24 -12.17 -12.98 -0.76
CA THR A 24 -12.48 -13.55 -2.08
C THR A 24 -13.98 -13.51 -2.31
N ARG A 25 -14.40 -12.74 -3.32
CA ARG A 25 -15.81 -12.60 -3.70
C ARG A 25 -16.13 -13.39 -4.96
N LYS A 26 -17.31 -14.01 -5.02
CA LYS A 26 -17.78 -14.86 -6.14
C LYS A 26 -19.26 -14.62 -6.43
N GLY A 27 -19.69 -14.89 -7.65
CA GLY A 27 -21.09 -14.78 -8.05
C GLY A 27 -21.57 -13.32 -8.10
N SER A 28 -22.81 -13.07 -7.69
CA SER A 28 -23.43 -11.74 -7.73
C SER A 28 -22.74 -10.69 -6.86
N SER A 29 -22.01 -11.10 -5.82
CA SER A 29 -21.26 -10.20 -4.92
C SER A 29 -19.87 -9.79 -5.42
N ALA A 30 -19.40 -10.38 -6.54
CA ALA A 30 -18.08 -10.11 -7.12
C ALA A 30 -18.06 -8.92 -8.09
N GLY A 31 -19.21 -8.34 -8.40
CA GLY A 31 -19.33 -7.28 -9.41
C GLY A 31 -19.24 -7.80 -10.84
N ARG A 32 -19.05 -6.87 -11.80
CA ARG A 32 -19.08 -7.15 -13.25
C ARG A 32 -17.71 -7.41 -13.88
N SER A 33 -16.64 -7.18 -13.13
CA SER A 33 -15.26 -7.24 -13.62
C SER A 33 -14.45 -8.19 -12.76
N ALA A 34 -13.62 -9.02 -13.40
CA ALA A 34 -12.63 -9.81 -12.68
C ALA A 34 -11.56 -8.87 -12.10
N GLY A 35 -11.23 -9.08 -10.83
CA GLY A 35 -10.31 -8.23 -10.08
C GLY A 35 -9.37 -9.05 -9.20
N LEU A 36 -8.16 -8.54 -9.04
CA LEU A 36 -7.17 -9.02 -8.10
C LEU A 36 -6.36 -7.82 -7.62
N GLY A 37 -6.18 -7.71 -6.31
CA GLY A 37 -5.39 -6.65 -5.72
C GLY A 37 -4.78 -7.09 -4.41
N LEU A 38 -3.79 -6.33 -3.99
CA LEU A 38 -3.12 -6.48 -2.71
C LEU A 38 -2.85 -5.08 -2.15
N VAL A 39 -3.20 -4.91 -0.88
CA VAL A 39 -2.85 -3.74 -0.08
C VAL A 39 -2.04 -4.27 1.10
N LEU A 40 -0.86 -3.71 1.31
CA LEU A 40 0.01 -4.00 2.44
C LEU A 40 0.17 -2.73 3.25
N THR A 41 0.16 -2.86 4.57
CA THR A 41 0.36 -1.73 5.48
C THR A 41 1.41 -2.12 6.51
N ALA A 42 2.39 -1.25 6.71
CA ALA A 42 3.37 -1.38 7.77
C ALA A 42 3.04 -0.36 8.87
N GLU A 43 2.90 -0.86 10.10
CA GLU A 43 2.73 -0.04 11.29
C GLU A 43 4.06 0.04 12.04
N THR A 44 4.51 1.26 12.28
CA THR A 44 5.68 1.53 13.11
C THR A 44 5.30 1.53 14.58
N THR A 45 6.29 1.35 15.46
CA THR A 45 6.09 1.42 16.92
C THR A 45 5.57 2.76 17.42
N ASN A 46 5.66 3.81 16.59
CA ASN A 46 5.20 5.16 16.92
C ASN A 46 3.80 5.46 16.33
N GLY A 47 3.10 4.44 15.80
CA GLY A 47 1.75 4.56 15.26
C GLY A 47 1.69 5.19 13.85
N ILE A 48 2.82 5.34 13.17
CA ILE A 48 2.85 5.74 11.75
C ILE A 48 2.47 4.52 10.91
N LEU A 49 1.54 4.71 9.98
CA LEU A 49 1.11 3.71 9.00
C LEU A 49 1.57 4.15 7.62
N VAL A 50 2.25 3.26 6.90
CA VAL A 50 2.60 3.43 5.48
C VAL A 50 2.06 2.27 4.69
N SER A 51 1.61 2.53 3.46
CA SER A 51 0.95 1.53 2.64
C SER A 51 1.60 1.35 1.27
N GLY A 52 1.49 0.13 0.74
CA GLY A 52 1.90 -0.21 -0.62
C GLY A 52 0.83 -1.05 -1.27
N GLU A 53 0.34 -0.60 -2.42
CA GLU A 53 -0.77 -1.25 -3.11
C GLU A 53 -0.53 -1.48 -4.59
N SER A 54 -1.08 -2.58 -5.08
CA SER A 54 -1.09 -2.92 -6.49
C SER A 54 -2.35 -3.72 -6.82
N CYS A 55 -2.91 -3.45 -8.00
CA CYS A 55 -4.08 -4.15 -8.52
C CYS A 55 -3.85 -4.53 -9.98
N MET A 56 -4.60 -5.53 -10.44
CA MET A 56 -4.57 -5.94 -11.84
C MET A 56 -5.09 -4.85 -12.75
N ILE A 57 -4.48 -4.73 -13.93
CA ILE A 57 -4.99 -3.85 -14.98
C ILE A 57 -6.06 -4.62 -15.77
N PRO A 58 -7.25 -4.04 -16.02
CA PRO A 58 -8.28 -4.69 -16.81
C PRO A 58 -7.75 -5.09 -18.20
N GLY A 59 -7.97 -6.35 -18.58
CA GLY A 59 -7.53 -6.89 -19.87
C GLY A 59 -6.10 -7.45 -19.90
N GLU A 60 -5.34 -7.29 -18.82
CA GLU A 60 -4.01 -7.89 -18.69
C GLU A 60 -4.09 -9.42 -18.59
N LYS A 61 -3.44 -10.10 -19.54
CA LYS A 61 -3.39 -11.58 -19.60
C LYS A 61 -1.97 -12.05 -19.29
N ASN A 62 -1.60 -11.92 -18.02
CA ASN A 62 -0.30 -12.39 -17.54
C ASN A 62 -0.46 -13.69 -16.74
N PRO A 63 0.20 -14.80 -17.13
CA PRO A 63 0.16 -16.05 -16.36
C PRO A 63 0.76 -15.94 -14.95
N ASN A 64 1.62 -14.94 -14.70
CA ASN A 64 2.22 -14.62 -13.41
C ASN A 64 1.65 -13.34 -12.76
N LEU A 65 0.44 -12.92 -13.13
CA LEU A 65 -0.19 -11.70 -12.63
C LEU A 65 -0.18 -11.59 -11.09
N ALA A 66 -0.44 -12.71 -10.41
CA ALA A 66 -0.47 -12.77 -8.96
C ALA A 66 0.89 -12.40 -8.33
N GLY A 67 1.98 -12.87 -8.94
CA GLY A 67 3.32 -12.60 -8.43
C GLY A 67 3.77 -11.18 -8.69
N GLU A 68 3.45 -10.65 -9.86
CA GLU A 68 3.75 -9.25 -10.17
C GLU A 68 2.99 -8.27 -9.28
N ILE A 69 1.72 -8.53 -8.99
CA ILE A 69 0.95 -7.71 -8.05
C ILE A 69 1.57 -7.75 -6.66
N ALA A 70 1.93 -8.95 -6.17
CA ALA A 70 2.58 -9.11 -4.88
C ALA A 70 3.92 -8.35 -4.82
N GLN A 71 4.75 -8.50 -5.85
CA GLN A 71 6.04 -7.83 -5.95
C GLN A 71 5.87 -6.30 -5.99
N LYS A 72 5.02 -5.79 -6.89
CA LYS A 72 4.78 -4.34 -7.03
C LYS A 72 4.25 -3.71 -5.74
N ALA A 73 3.31 -4.36 -5.05
CA ALA A 73 2.78 -3.84 -3.79
C ALA A 73 3.86 -3.84 -2.69
N THR A 74 4.68 -4.90 -2.65
CA THR A 74 5.78 -5.01 -1.68
C THR A 74 6.89 -3.98 -1.95
N ASP A 75 7.28 -3.81 -3.21
CA ASP A 75 8.29 -2.84 -3.62
C ASP A 75 7.86 -1.42 -3.26
N LYS A 76 6.58 -1.08 -3.52
CA LYS A 76 6.01 0.22 -3.12
C LYS A 76 6.05 0.40 -1.61
N LEU A 77 5.64 -0.60 -0.83
CA LEU A 77 5.70 -0.52 0.63
C LEU A 77 7.14 -0.30 1.12
N PHE A 78 8.12 -1.03 0.56
CA PHE A 78 9.53 -0.84 0.92
C PHE A 78 10.07 0.52 0.48
N GLN A 79 9.62 1.06 -0.66
CA GLN A 79 9.98 2.42 -1.07
C GLN A 79 9.47 3.46 -0.06
N GLU A 80 8.23 3.33 0.41
CA GLU A 80 7.68 4.23 1.44
C GLU A 80 8.45 4.10 2.77
N ILE A 81 8.75 2.87 3.20
CA ILE A 81 9.56 2.62 4.40
C ILE A 81 10.97 3.22 4.25
N PHE A 82 11.61 3.02 3.08
CA PHE A 82 12.96 3.52 2.81
C PHE A 82 13.02 5.05 2.73
N ARG A 83 11.97 5.69 2.20
CA ARG A 83 11.82 7.15 2.22
C ARG A 83 11.77 7.70 3.66
N GLY A 84 11.41 6.88 4.64
CA GLY A 84 11.51 7.20 6.07
C GLY A 84 10.57 8.33 6.51
N CYS A 85 9.43 8.48 5.83
CA CYS A 85 8.51 9.59 6.04
C CYS A 85 7.32 9.20 6.94
N SER A 86 6.65 10.22 7.49
CA SER A 86 5.50 10.00 8.38
C SER A 86 4.17 9.75 7.64
N VAL A 87 4.20 9.82 6.32
CA VAL A 87 3.02 9.74 5.45
C VAL A 87 3.45 9.12 4.13
N ASP A 88 2.60 8.28 3.54
CA ASP A 88 2.83 7.76 2.20
C ASP A 88 2.54 8.83 1.12
N GLU A 89 3.13 8.65 -0.07
CA GLU A 89 2.97 9.60 -1.18
C GLU A 89 1.49 9.83 -1.55
N SER A 90 0.64 8.80 -1.45
CA SER A 90 -0.77 8.87 -1.87
C SER A 90 -1.64 9.70 -0.92
N THR A 91 -1.32 9.76 0.38
CA THR A 91 -2.12 10.50 1.37
C THR A 91 -1.55 11.86 1.74
N GLN A 92 -0.37 12.21 1.21
CA GLN A 92 0.36 13.44 1.53
C GLN A 92 -0.47 14.72 1.32
N SER A 93 -1.13 14.84 0.16
CA SER A 93 -1.95 16.01 -0.18
C SER A 93 -3.15 16.16 0.76
N MET A 94 -3.79 15.04 1.11
CA MET A 94 -4.92 15.02 2.05
C MET A 94 -4.49 15.49 3.44
N LEU A 95 -3.32 15.06 3.91
CA LEU A 95 -2.75 15.50 5.18
C LEU A 95 -2.47 17.01 5.20
N LEU A 96 -1.88 17.55 4.13
CA LEU A 96 -1.64 18.99 4.00
C LEU A 96 -2.94 19.79 4.08
N ILE A 97 -3.99 19.34 3.37
CA ILE A 97 -5.31 19.98 3.42
C ILE A 97 -5.87 19.94 4.84
N HIS A 98 -5.76 18.81 5.55
CA HIS A 98 -6.23 18.71 6.94
C HIS A 98 -5.46 19.63 7.88
N MET A 99 -4.13 19.77 7.70
CA MET A 99 -3.35 20.73 8.48
C MET A 99 -3.74 22.18 8.17
N ALA A 100 -4.04 22.51 6.92
CA ALA A 100 -4.48 23.85 6.52
C ALA A 100 -5.87 24.21 7.08
N LEU A 101 -6.76 23.22 7.19
CA LEU A 101 -8.10 23.37 7.77
C LEU A 101 -8.11 23.30 9.31
N SER A 102 -6.98 22.96 9.93
CA SER A 102 -6.89 22.85 11.38
C SER A 102 -7.03 24.20 12.09
N THR A 103 -7.32 24.17 13.39
CA THR A 103 -7.37 25.37 14.23
C THR A 103 -6.05 26.12 14.18
N ARG A 104 -6.10 27.44 14.40
CA ARG A 104 -4.96 28.37 14.31
C ARG A 104 -3.80 27.97 15.25
N SER A 105 -2.96 27.07 14.77
CA SER A 105 -1.81 26.48 15.45
C SER A 105 -0.79 26.03 14.39
N VAL A 106 0.45 25.81 14.81
CA VAL A 106 1.51 25.35 13.90
C VAL A 106 1.55 23.83 13.89
N SER A 107 1.14 23.23 12.79
CA SER A 107 1.31 21.79 12.52
C SER A 107 2.67 21.51 11.90
N LYS A 108 3.33 20.42 12.30
CA LYS A 108 4.62 19.98 11.77
C LYS A 108 4.52 18.54 11.30
N VAL A 109 5.03 18.27 10.10
CA VAL A 109 5.10 16.92 9.53
C VAL A 109 6.41 16.76 8.76
N LEU A 110 6.98 15.55 8.79
CA LEU A 110 8.09 15.15 7.94
C LEU A 110 7.55 14.55 6.63
N LEU A 111 7.89 15.19 5.51
CA LEU A 111 7.46 14.79 4.17
C LEU A 111 8.65 14.25 3.36
N PRO A 112 8.40 13.34 2.39
CA PRO A 112 9.41 12.95 1.41
C PRO A 112 9.71 14.12 0.47
N TYR A 113 10.70 13.95 -0.41
CA TYR A 113 10.85 14.85 -1.55
C TYR A 113 9.49 15.00 -2.27
N PRO A 114 9.08 16.22 -2.62
CA PRO A 114 7.80 16.44 -3.29
C PRO A 114 7.76 15.59 -4.56
N SER A 115 6.70 14.80 -4.70
CA SER A 115 6.45 14.10 -5.96
C SER A 115 6.09 15.13 -7.03
N ASP A 116 6.22 14.75 -8.31
CA ASP A 116 5.86 15.61 -9.45
C ASP A 116 4.37 16.05 -9.46
N TYR A 117 3.56 15.50 -8.56
CA TYR A 117 2.13 15.79 -8.40
C TYR A 117 1.83 16.85 -7.32
N MET A 118 2.86 17.36 -6.61
CA MET A 118 2.79 18.58 -5.79
C MET A 118 3.36 19.78 -6.52
#